data_AF-J9AN31-F1
#
_entry.id   AF-J9AN31-F1
#
_cell.length_a   1.000
_cell.length_b   1.000
_cell.length_c   1.000
_cell.angle_alpha   90.00
_cell.angle_beta   90.00
_cell.angle_gamma   90.00
#
_symmetry.space_group_name_H-M   'P 1'
#
loop_
_entity.id
_entity.type
_entity.pdbx_description
1 polymer ?
#
loop_
_entity_poly.entity_id
_entity_poly.type
_entity_poly.pdbx_seq_one_letter_code
_entity_poly.pdbx_strand_id
1 'polypeptide(L)'
;MNNAEKAKKKAADGELRDLNKLLKPVTEMPKIARDVDPKSVVCLFYKQGMCHKGEKCKFSHDLSKEQKTAKKNLYVDSRDLSKEDDNIDDWDESKLSEVAEKKHGERDRKRPNQTDIVCKYFLEAVENSKYGWFWECPNGDGCIYRHALPSGYILKKDRKKLEEHKQLNEISLEELLEKERTQLKPESLTKVTLDTFIRWKKMKLRERKKRLQKKRERRRKTLGLVGMSGRDLFTYNPELMVQDEGDMEGGVAFERGFEEEYNDE
;
A
#
# COMPACT_ATOMS: atom_id res chain seq x y z
N MET A 1 41.84 -15.67 -43.30
CA MET A 1 41.31 -15.07 -42.06
C MET A 1 39.99 -15.77 -41.71
N ASN A 2 39.62 -15.93 -40.44
CA ASN A 2 38.28 -16.37 -39.96
C ASN A 2 38.09 -17.79 -39.39
N ASN A 3 39.11 -18.64 -39.16
CA ASN A 3 38.90 -19.90 -38.41
C ASN A 3 39.15 -19.77 -36.90
N ALA A 4 40.20 -19.04 -36.51
CA ALA A 4 40.49 -18.75 -35.10
C ALA A 4 39.43 -17.83 -34.46
N GLU A 5 38.93 -16.84 -35.19
CA GLU A 5 37.81 -15.99 -34.73
C GLU A 5 36.50 -16.77 -34.60
N LYS A 6 36.19 -17.70 -35.52
CA LYS A 6 35.01 -18.57 -35.42
C LYS A 6 35.09 -19.52 -34.22
N ALA A 7 36.28 -20.04 -33.92
CA ALA A 7 36.51 -20.88 -32.74
C ALA A 7 36.34 -20.10 -31.42
N LYS A 8 36.92 -18.89 -31.34
CA LYS A 8 36.74 -18.00 -30.18
C LYS A 8 35.27 -17.58 -29.99
N LYS A 9 34.56 -17.28 -31.08
CA LYS A 9 33.12 -16.96 -31.04
C LYS A 9 32.27 -18.15 -30.59
N LYS A 10 32.61 -19.38 -31.00
CA LYS A 10 31.94 -20.60 -30.52
C LYS A 10 32.22 -20.90 -29.04
N ALA A 11 33.44 -20.67 -28.58
CA ALA A 11 33.80 -20.84 -27.16
C ALA A 11 33.04 -19.82 -26.28
N ALA A 12 33.04 -18.55 -26.68
CA ALA A 12 32.28 -17.51 -26.00
C ALA A 12 30.75 -17.77 -26.01
N ASP A 13 30.20 -18.28 -27.12
CA ASP A 13 28.78 -18.71 -27.18
C ASP A 13 28.50 -19.93 -26.28
N GLY A 14 29.46 -20.84 -26.14
CA GLY A 14 29.39 -21.96 -25.20
C GLY A 14 29.38 -21.50 -23.74
N GLU A 15 30.32 -20.63 -23.35
CA GLU A 15 30.39 -20.03 -22.02
C GLU A 15 29.13 -19.22 -21.69
N LEU A 16 28.62 -18.43 -22.64
CA LEU A 16 27.36 -17.70 -22.48
C LEU A 16 26.16 -18.64 -22.27
N ARG A 17 26.14 -19.81 -22.92
CA ARG A 17 25.09 -20.82 -22.71
C ARG A 17 25.20 -21.47 -21.34
N ASP A 18 26.41 -21.73 -20.86
CA ASP A 18 26.63 -22.37 -19.55
C ASP A 18 26.35 -21.40 -18.40
N LEU A 19 26.74 -20.13 -18.54
CA LEU A 19 26.32 -19.06 -17.61
C LEU A 19 24.80 -18.89 -17.59
N ASN A 20 24.14 -18.95 -18.75
CA ASN A 20 22.67 -18.92 -18.82
C ASN A 20 21.98 -20.14 -18.21
N LYS A 21 22.65 -21.30 -18.08
CA LYS A 21 22.12 -22.45 -17.33
C LYS A 21 22.24 -22.23 -15.82
N LEU A 22 23.35 -21.65 -15.36
CA LEU A 22 23.62 -21.36 -13.95
C LEU A 22 22.72 -20.25 -13.38
N LEU A 23 22.40 -19.24 -14.19
CA LEU A 23 21.62 -18.07 -13.78
C LEU A 23 20.10 -18.28 -13.83
N LYS A 24 19.61 -19.42 -14.33
CA LYS A 24 18.17 -19.71 -14.33
C LYS A 24 17.72 -20.07 -12.91
N PRO A 25 16.71 -19.38 -12.36
CA PRO A 25 16.24 -19.66 -11.01
C PRO A 25 15.72 -21.09 -10.92
N VAL A 26 16.10 -21.80 -9.84
CA VAL A 26 15.57 -23.13 -9.53
C VAL A 26 14.09 -22.99 -9.23
N THR A 27 13.25 -23.26 -10.23
CA THR A 27 11.79 -23.24 -10.06
C THR A 27 11.32 -24.62 -9.64
N GLU A 28 10.74 -24.71 -8.44
CA GLU A 28 10.05 -25.91 -8.02
C GLU A 28 8.78 -26.13 -8.85
N MET A 29 8.43 -27.40 -9.09
CA MET A 29 7.19 -27.71 -9.81
C MET A 29 5.98 -27.37 -8.93
N PRO A 30 4.94 -26.72 -9.49
CA PRO A 30 3.69 -26.48 -8.79
C PRO A 30 3.11 -27.81 -8.30
N LYS A 31 2.74 -27.87 -7.02
CA LYS A 31 2.03 -29.02 -6.46
C LYS A 31 0.62 -29.03 -7.06
N ILE A 32 0.36 -29.96 -7.97
CA ILE A 32 -0.93 -30.11 -8.64
C ILE A 32 -1.93 -30.73 -7.65
N ALA A 33 -3.15 -30.20 -7.59
CA ALA A 33 -4.24 -30.78 -6.80
C ALA A 33 -4.64 -32.17 -7.34
N ARG A 34 -5.23 -33.03 -6.49
CA ARG A 34 -5.52 -34.44 -6.85
C ARG A 34 -6.50 -34.64 -8.01
N ASP A 35 -7.22 -33.58 -8.39
CA ASP A 35 -8.29 -33.60 -9.40
C ASP A 35 -7.86 -33.05 -10.78
N VAL A 36 -6.60 -32.65 -10.94
CA VAL A 36 -6.10 -32.05 -12.19
C VAL A 36 -5.11 -32.98 -12.87
N ASP A 37 -5.39 -33.33 -14.13
CA ASP A 37 -4.54 -34.18 -14.95
C ASP A 37 -3.14 -33.57 -15.12
N PRO A 38 -2.06 -34.25 -14.70
CA PRO A 38 -0.70 -33.68 -14.75
C PRO A 38 -0.23 -33.30 -16.15
N LYS A 39 -0.75 -33.96 -17.19
CA LYS A 39 -0.46 -33.69 -18.62
C LYS A 39 -1.18 -32.46 -19.18
N SER A 40 -2.10 -31.85 -18.42
CA SER A 40 -2.72 -30.56 -18.78
C SER A 40 -1.81 -29.38 -18.46
N VAL A 41 -0.89 -29.55 -17.50
CA VAL A 41 0.03 -28.51 -17.03
C VAL A 41 1.36 -28.60 -17.79
N VAL A 42 1.87 -27.46 -18.27
CA VAL A 42 3.15 -27.41 -18.98
C VAL A 42 4.33 -27.64 -18.02
N CYS A 43 5.28 -28.45 -18.47
CA CYS A 43 6.48 -28.76 -17.71
C CYS A 43 7.40 -27.52 -17.62
N LEU A 44 7.60 -27.00 -16.42
CA LEU A 44 8.50 -25.85 -16.19
C LEU A 44 9.95 -26.16 -16.62
N PHE A 45 10.42 -27.39 -16.40
CA PHE A 45 11.75 -27.80 -16.85
C PHE A 45 11.86 -27.89 -18.36
N TYR A 46 10.79 -28.25 -19.06
CA TYR A 46 10.77 -28.26 -20.53
C TYR A 46 10.81 -26.83 -21.07
N LYS A 47 10.03 -25.93 -20.45
CA LYS A 47 10.06 -24.50 -20.74
C LYS A 47 11.46 -23.90 -20.54
N GLN A 48 12.21 -24.36 -19.55
CA GLN A 48 13.58 -23.93 -19.29
C GLN A 48 14.64 -24.62 -20.16
N GLY A 49 14.25 -25.64 -20.95
CA GLY A 49 15.15 -26.45 -21.77
C GLY A 49 15.97 -27.49 -21.00
N MET A 50 15.56 -27.84 -19.77
CA MET A 50 16.25 -28.74 -18.84
C MET A 50 15.48 -30.04 -18.55
N CYS A 51 14.42 -30.33 -19.30
CA CYS A 51 13.65 -31.57 -19.12
C CYS A 51 14.34 -32.75 -19.82
N HIS A 52 14.94 -33.65 -19.04
CA HIS A 52 15.53 -34.90 -19.54
C HIS A 52 14.51 -36.03 -19.77
N LYS A 53 13.25 -35.83 -19.37
CA LYS A 53 12.21 -36.87 -19.36
C LYS A 53 11.48 -37.03 -20.71
N GLY A 54 11.71 -36.13 -21.67
CA GLY A 54 11.14 -36.20 -23.01
C GLY A 54 9.61 -36.43 -23.00
N GLU A 55 9.10 -37.28 -23.88
CA GLU A 55 7.67 -37.61 -23.97
C GLU A 55 7.11 -38.37 -22.76
N LYS A 56 7.98 -38.96 -21.93
CA LYS A 56 7.61 -39.67 -20.69
C LYS A 56 7.47 -38.71 -19.50
N CYS A 57 7.57 -37.40 -19.73
CA CYS A 57 7.38 -36.42 -18.68
C CYS A 57 5.94 -36.49 -18.13
N LYS A 58 5.80 -36.37 -16.81
CA LYS A 58 4.50 -36.30 -16.13
C LYS A 58 3.69 -35.07 -16.57
N PHE A 59 4.35 -34.06 -17.12
CA PHE A 59 3.81 -32.76 -17.47
C PHE A 59 3.91 -32.54 -18.99
N SER A 60 3.03 -31.69 -19.54
CA SER A 60 2.97 -31.45 -20.97
C SER A 60 4.20 -30.69 -21.49
N HIS A 61 4.68 -31.09 -22.66
CA HIS A 61 5.69 -30.34 -23.43
C HIS A 61 5.05 -29.47 -24.53
N ASP A 62 3.73 -29.34 -24.53
CA ASP A 62 3.01 -28.47 -25.44
C ASP A 62 2.93 -27.06 -24.85
N LEU A 63 3.74 -26.15 -25.40
CA LEU A 63 3.78 -24.73 -25.03
C LEU A 63 2.43 -24.02 -25.28
N SER A 64 1.60 -24.57 -26.18
CA SER A 64 0.27 -24.02 -26.49
C SER A 64 -0.69 -24.08 -25.30
N LYS A 65 -0.45 -24.99 -24.35
CA LYS A 65 -1.26 -25.12 -23.12
C LYS A 65 -0.90 -24.10 -22.04
N GLU A 66 0.22 -23.39 -22.18
CA GLU A 66 0.62 -22.31 -21.26
C GLU A 66 0.09 -20.95 -21.71
N GLN A 67 -1.13 -20.89 -22.26
CA GLN A 67 -1.85 -19.65 -22.47
C GLN A 67 -2.17 -19.03 -21.09
N LYS A 68 -1.17 -18.36 -20.51
CA LYS A 68 -1.40 -17.39 -19.45
C LYS A 68 -2.23 -16.31 -20.10
N THR A 69 -3.54 -16.39 -19.91
CA THR A 69 -4.48 -15.39 -20.39
C THR A 69 -3.92 -14.03 -20.00
N ALA A 70 -3.53 -13.24 -21.01
CA ALA A 70 -3.02 -11.90 -20.77
C ALA A 70 -4.12 -11.17 -20.01
N LYS A 71 -3.77 -10.65 -18.82
CA LYS A 71 -4.75 -9.93 -18.00
C LYS A 71 -5.12 -8.68 -18.77
N LYS A 72 -6.39 -8.60 -19.16
CA LYS A 72 -6.96 -7.40 -19.77
C LYS A 72 -6.72 -6.21 -18.84
N ASN A 73 -6.16 -5.12 -19.37
CA ASN A 73 -5.85 -3.93 -18.59
C ASN A 73 -7.14 -3.38 -17.95
N LEU A 74 -7.10 -3.15 -16.63
CA LEU A 74 -8.29 -2.80 -15.83
C LEU A 74 -8.71 -1.32 -15.99
N TYR A 75 -7.78 -0.50 -16.46
CA TYR A 75 -7.91 0.96 -16.53
C TYR A 75 -8.16 1.47 -17.95
N VAL A 76 -8.12 0.60 -18.95
CA VAL A 76 -8.33 0.95 -20.36
C VAL A 76 -9.50 0.15 -20.91
N ASP A 77 -10.51 0.84 -21.44
CA ASP A 77 -11.66 0.21 -22.07
C ASP A 77 -11.24 -0.34 -23.45
N SER A 78 -11.61 -1.58 -23.78
CA SER A 78 -11.29 -2.19 -25.07
C SER A 78 -11.79 -1.38 -26.28
N ARG A 79 -12.82 -0.56 -26.09
CA ARG A 79 -13.40 0.29 -27.13
C ARG A 79 -12.58 1.54 -27.44
N ASP A 80 -11.61 1.88 -26.58
CA ASP A 80 -10.69 3.00 -26.79
C ASP A 80 -9.41 2.54 -27.51
N LEU A 81 -8.92 1.33 -27.20
CA LEU A 81 -7.72 0.76 -27.85
C LEU A 81 -7.88 0.58 -29.37
N SER A 82 -9.08 0.28 -29.85
CA SER A 82 -9.34 0.09 -31.29
C SER A 82 -9.27 1.37 -32.12
N LYS A 83 -9.01 2.53 -31.51
CA LYS A 83 -8.95 3.84 -32.18
C LYS A 83 -7.56 4.49 -32.16
N GLU A 84 -6.58 3.87 -31.51
CA GLU A 84 -5.27 4.48 -31.25
C GLU A 84 -4.10 3.80 -31.99
N ASP A 85 -4.35 2.73 -32.76
CA ASP A 85 -3.32 2.04 -33.56
C ASP A 85 -2.97 2.76 -34.89
N ASP A 86 -3.38 4.02 -35.06
CA ASP A 86 -3.00 4.82 -36.22
C ASP A 86 -1.59 5.41 -35.98
N ASN A 87 -0.60 4.89 -36.70
CA ASN A 87 0.77 5.44 -36.72
C ASN A 87 0.71 6.93 -37.15
N ILE A 88 1.14 7.83 -36.26
CA ILE A 88 1.14 9.29 -36.47
C ILE A 88 1.96 9.70 -37.71
N ASP A 89 2.91 8.86 -38.14
CA ASP A 89 3.80 9.12 -39.27
C ASP A 89 3.10 8.97 -40.64
N ASP A 90 1.93 8.30 -40.72
CA ASP A 90 1.13 8.14 -41.94
C ASP A 90 -0.04 9.14 -42.05
N TRP A 91 0.02 10.26 -41.32
CA TRP A 91 -1.05 11.26 -41.30
C TRP A 91 -0.86 12.35 -42.37
N ASP A 92 -1.70 12.30 -43.41
CA ASP A 92 -1.78 13.35 -44.43
C ASP A 92 -2.35 14.68 -43.88
N GLU A 93 -2.02 15.81 -44.54
CA GLU A 93 -2.46 17.18 -44.17
C GLU A 93 -3.98 17.33 -44.04
N SER A 94 -4.75 16.58 -44.83
CA SER A 94 -6.21 16.54 -44.73
C SER A 94 -6.69 15.80 -43.48
N LYS A 95 -6.01 14.74 -43.04
CA LYS A 95 -6.32 14.04 -41.78
C LYS A 95 -5.93 14.90 -40.58
N LEU A 96 -4.78 15.60 -40.66
CA LEU A 96 -4.35 16.58 -39.65
C LEU A 96 -5.37 17.70 -39.45
N SER A 97 -5.90 18.27 -40.54
CA SER A 97 -6.99 19.25 -40.48
C SER A 97 -8.26 18.66 -39.85
N GLU A 98 -8.64 17.44 -40.26
CA GLU A 98 -9.83 16.77 -39.73
C GLU A 98 -9.71 16.42 -38.23
N VAL A 99 -8.51 16.03 -37.73
CA VAL A 99 -8.34 15.80 -36.28
C VAL A 99 -8.14 17.10 -35.49
N ALA A 100 -7.59 18.15 -36.09
CA ALA A 100 -7.58 19.49 -35.47
C ALA A 100 -9.03 20.00 -35.26
N GLU A 101 -9.89 19.86 -36.26
CA GLU A 101 -11.32 20.15 -36.13
C GLU A 101 -12.02 19.22 -35.13
N LYS A 102 -11.65 17.93 -35.05
CA LYS A 102 -12.18 17.00 -34.02
C LYS A 102 -11.70 17.32 -32.60
N LYS A 103 -10.50 17.87 -32.41
CA LYS A 103 -9.95 18.27 -31.10
C LYS A 103 -10.62 19.54 -30.56
N HIS A 104 -11.17 20.38 -31.44
CA HIS A 104 -11.97 21.54 -31.07
C HIS A 104 -13.48 21.20 -31.03
N GLY A 105 -13.89 20.40 -30.04
CA GLY A 105 -15.17 20.62 -29.34
C GLY A 105 -16.49 20.05 -29.90
N GLU A 106 -16.55 19.46 -31.09
CA GLU A 106 -17.85 19.03 -31.67
C GLU A 106 -18.14 17.51 -31.55
N ARG A 107 -17.13 16.63 -31.43
CA ARG A 107 -17.34 15.17 -31.38
C ARG A 107 -17.39 14.55 -29.98
N ASP A 108 -16.89 15.21 -28.95
CA ASP A 108 -17.10 14.74 -27.57
C ASP A 108 -18.57 14.81 -27.13
N ARG A 109 -19.40 15.62 -27.81
CA ARG A 109 -20.86 15.69 -27.61
C ARG A 109 -21.65 14.64 -28.41
N LYS A 110 -21.03 13.98 -29.40
CA LYS A 110 -21.68 13.05 -30.35
C LYS A 110 -21.25 11.59 -30.17
N ARG A 111 -20.79 11.17 -28.98
CA ARG A 111 -20.83 9.75 -28.62
C ARG A 111 -22.24 9.46 -28.09
N PRO A 112 -23.11 8.72 -28.80
CA PRO A 112 -24.33 8.26 -28.17
C PRO A 112 -23.93 7.28 -27.07
N ASN A 113 -24.04 7.76 -25.83
CA ASN A 113 -24.19 6.93 -24.63
C ASN A 113 -22.93 6.27 -24.07
N GLN A 114 -21.74 6.89 -24.09
CA GLN A 114 -20.67 6.44 -23.18
C GLN A 114 -20.63 7.37 -21.98
N THR A 115 -21.37 7.02 -20.94
CA THR A 115 -21.32 7.77 -19.67
C THR A 115 -19.99 7.49 -18.98
N ASP A 116 -19.35 8.49 -18.38
CA ASP A 116 -18.16 8.31 -17.52
C ASP A 116 -18.43 7.45 -16.27
N ILE A 117 -19.71 7.12 -16.05
CA ILE A 117 -20.16 6.20 -15.02
C ILE A 117 -19.72 4.78 -15.38
N VAL A 118 -19.13 4.11 -14.39
CA VAL A 118 -18.62 2.74 -14.49
C VAL A 118 -19.77 1.74 -14.48
N CYS A 119 -19.71 0.71 -15.32
CA CYS A 119 -20.71 -0.35 -15.36
C CYS A 119 -20.73 -1.14 -14.04
N LYS A 120 -21.93 -1.37 -13.49
CA LYS A 120 -22.12 -2.15 -12.26
C LYS A 120 -21.64 -3.60 -12.40
N TYR A 121 -21.94 -4.24 -13.52
CA TYR A 121 -21.51 -5.62 -13.80
C TYR A 121 -19.99 -5.73 -13.94
N PHE A 122 -19.35 -4.68 -14.46
CA PHE A 122 -17.90 -4.60 -14.51
C PHE A 122 -17.30 -4.51 -13.10
N LEU A 123 -17.83 -3.64 -12.24
CA LEU A 123 -17.39 -3.54 -10.84
C LEU A 123 -17.53 -4.88 -10.12
N GLU A 124 -18.66 -5.58 -10.29
CA GLU A 124 -18.88 -6.90 -9.68
C GLU A 124 -17.92 -7.96 -10.22
N ALA A 125 -17.67 -7.97 -11.53
CA ALA A 125 -16.73 -8.90 -12.16
C ALA A 125 -15.28 -8.65 -11.70
N VAL A 126 -14.90 -7.38 -11.54
CA VAL A 126 -13.59 -6.96 -11.05
C VAL A 126 -13.43 -7.30 -9.57
N GLU A 127 -14.45 -7.04 -8.73
CA GLU A 127 -14.44 -7.42 -7.31
C GLU A 127 -14.36 -8.94 -7.12
N ASN A 128 -15.05 -9.71 -7.98
CA ASN A 128 -15.00 -11.17 -7.98
C ASN A 128 -13.79 -11.75 -8.73
N SER A 129 -12.92 -10.90 -9.29
CA SER A 129 -11.74 -11.31 -10.08
C SER A 129 -12.09 -12.21 -11.29
N LYS A 130 -13.33 -12.11 -11.78
CA LYS A 130 -13.85 -12.81 -12.97
C LYS A 130 -13.68 -12.00 -14.26
N TYR A 131 -13.30 -10.71 -14.14
CA TYR A 131 -12.99 -9.87 -15.30
C TYR A 131 -11.71 -10.39 -16.00
N GLY A 132 -11.80 -10.69 -17.29
CA GLY A 132 -10.71 -11.28 -18.07
C GLY A 132 -11.03 -11.34 -19.56
N TRP A 133 -10.23 -12.11 -20.31
CA TRP A 133 -10.35 -12.24 -21.77
C TRP A 133 -11.71 -12.76 -22.25
N PHE A 134 -12.37 -13.61 -21.46
CA PHE A 134 -13.68 -14.19 -21.76
C PHE A 134 -14.83 -13.52 -21.01
N TRP A 135 -14.60 -12.36 -20.40
CA TRP A 135 -15.67 -11.66 -19.69
C TRP A 135 -16.39 -10.70 -20.65
N GLU A 136 -17.67 -10.98 -20.86
CA GLU A 136 -18.59 -10.11 -21.60
C GLU A 136 -19.57 -9.47 -20.63
N CYS A 137 -19.89 -8.19 -20.86
CA CYS A 137 -20.90 -7.53 -20.05
C CYS A 137 -22.28 -8.11 -20.41
N PRO A 138 -23.17 -8.35 -19.44
CA PRO A 138 -24.56 -8.73 -19.73
C PRO A 138 -25.33 -7.70 -20.59
N ASN A 139 -24.87 -6.44 -20.62
CA ASN A 139 -25.38 -5.39 -21.51
C ASN A 139 -24.74 -5.41 -22.92
N GLY A 140 -23.85 -6.37 -23.20
CA GLY A 140 -23.11 -6.50 -24.44
C GLY A 140 -22.00 -5.46 -24.66
N ASP A 141 -21.43 -5.47 -25.87
CA ASP A 141 -20.38 -4.53 -26.30
C ASP A 141 -20.87 -3.08 -26.44
N GLY A 142 -22.20 -2.90 -26.56
CA GLY A 142 -22.88 -1.61 -26.61
C GLY A 142 -23.24 -1.02 -25.24
N CYS A 143 -22.66 -1.53 -24.14
CA CYS A 143 -22.98 -1.03 -22.81
C CYS A 143 -22.78 0.48 -22.70
N ILE A 144 -23.81 1.17 -22.18
CA ILE A 144 -23.85 2.63 -22.00
C ILE A 144 -22.77 3.10 -21.00
N TYR A 145 -22.39 2.22 -20.09
CA TYR A 145 -21.45 2.49 -19.02
C TYR A 145 -20.02 2.07 -19.40
N ARG A 146 -19.00 2.72 -18.82
CA ARG A 146 -17.59 2.39 -19.09
C ARG A 146 -17.19 1.06 -18.45
N HIS A 147 -16.41 0.27 -19.18
CA HIS A 147 -15.81 -1.01 -18.71
C HIS A 147 -14.34 -0.82 -18.34
N ALA A 148 -14.06 0.23 -17.56
CA ALA A 148 -12.74 0.55 -17.04
C ALA A 148 -12.92 1.20 -15.66
N LEU A 149 -11.94 0.99 -14.77
CA LEU A 149 -11.93 1.70 -13.49
C LEU A 149 -11.59 3.17 -13.74
N PRO A 150 -12.24 4.11 -13.01
CA PRO A 150 -11.87 5.51 -13.05
C PRO A 150 -10.39 5.67 -12.69
N SER A 151 -9.73 6.63 -13.33
CA SER A 151 -8.35 6.97 -13.03
C SER A 151 -8.21 7.32 -11.54
N GLY A 152 -7.41 6.54 -10.81
CA GLY A 152 -7.20 6.70 -9.37
C GLY A 152 -8.09 5.84 -8.45
N TYR A 153 -9.05 5.08 -8.97
CA TYR A 153 -9.83 4.15 -8.14
C TYR A 153 -9.05 2.86 -7.88
N ILE A 154 -8.72 2.61 -6.61
CA ILE A 154 -8.03 1.40 -6.15
C ILE A 154 -9.05 0.45 -5.52
N LEU A 155 -9.06 -0.81 -5.98
CA LEU A 155 -9.92 -1.85 -5.42
C LEU A 155 -9.66 -2.04 -3.92
N LYS A 156 -10.71 -2.35 -3.16
CA LYS A 156 -10.61 -2.63 -1.72
C LYS A 156 -9.60 -3.74 -1.41
N LYS A 157 -9.55 -4.80 -2.23
CA LYS A 157 -8.59 -5.90 -2.11
C LYS A 157 -7.15 -5.44 -2.30
N ASP A 158 -6.90 -4.55 -3.26
CA ASP A 158 -5.56 -4.06 -3.55
C ASP A 158 -5.11 -2.98 -2.57
N ARG A 159 -6.03 -2.17 -2.02
CA ARG A 159 -5.75 -1.28 -0.91
C ARG A 159 -5.26 -2.04 0.32
N LYS A 160 -5.92 -3.15 0.68
CA LYS A 160 -5.51 -4.00 1.80
C LYS A 160 -4.12 -4.59 1.56
N LYS A 161 -3.85 -5.12 0.36
CA LYS A 161 -2.51 -5.63 0.00
C LYS A 161 -1.44 -4.54 0.03
N LEU A 162 -1.76 -3.33 -0.44
CA LEU A 162 -0.83 -2.20 -0.39
C LEU A 162 -0.51 -1.80 1.04
N GLU A 163 -1.51 -1.85 1.93
CA GLU A 163 -1.35 -1.57 3.36
C GLU A 163 -0.54 -2.65 4.07
N GLU A 164 -0.79 -3.93 3.78
CA GLU A 164 0.05 -5.06 4.23
C GLU A 164 1.50 -4.90 3.74
N HIS A 165 1.70 -4.53 2.47
CA HIS A 165 3.02 -4.29 1.91
C HIS A 165 3.71 -3.07 2.53
N LYS A 166 2.96 -2.01 2.86
CA LYS A 166 3.51 -0.86 3.58
C LYS A 166 3.93 -1.26 4.99
N GLN A 167 3.12 -2.02 5.71
CA GLN A 167 3.46 -2.54 7.04
C GLN A 167 4.71 -3.42 7.02
N LEU A 168 4.88 -4.26 6.00
CA LEU A 168 6.08 -5.09 5.83
C LEU A 168 7.34 -4.26 5.52
N ASN A 169 7.18 -3.09 4.89
CA ASN A 169 8.28 -2.19 4.54
C ASN A 169 8.51 -1.08 5.59
N GLU A 170 7.67 -0.97 6.60
CA GLU A 170 7.98 -0.17 7.78
C GLU A 170 9.19 -0.82 8.45
N ILE A 171 10.32 -0.13 8.37
CA ILE A 171 11.61 -0.55 8.89
C ILE A 171 11.41 -0.96 10.36
N SER A 172 11.75 -2.21 10.68
CA SER A 172 11.60 -2.73 12.03
C SER A 172 12.38 -1.85 13.02
N LEU A 173 11.86 -1.70 14.24
CA LEU A 173 12.52 -0.87 15.26
C LEU A 173 13.98 -1.27 15.49
N GLU A 174 14.28 -2.55 15.34
CA GLU A 174 15.62 -3.14 15.43
C GLU A 174 16.55 -2.62 14.34
N GLU A 175 16.08 -2.55 13.09
CA GLU A 175 16.87 -2.04 11.96
C GLU A 175 17.11 -0.53 12.08
N LEU A 176 16.14 0.21 12.61
CA LEU A 176 16.35 1.62 12.98
C LEU A 176 17.42 1.77 14.08
N LEU A 177 17.37 0.96 15.12
CA LEU A 177 18.34 0.98 16.22
C LEU A 177 19.76 0.62 15.76
N GLU A 178 19.92 -0.33 14.84
CA GLU A 178 21.22 -0.70 14.28
C GLU A 178 21.81 0.42 13.41
N LYS A 179 20.98 1.08 12.59
CA LYS A 179 21.39 2.27 11.82
C LYS A 179 21.83 3.40 12.74
N GLU A 180 21.08 3.71 13.79
CA GLU A 180 21.48 4.75 14.74
C GLU A 180 22.74 4.36 15.52
N ARG A 181 22.89 3.09 15.92
CA ARG A 181 24.08 2.61 16.64
C ARG A 181 25.35 2.73 15.80
N THR A 182 25.29 2.41 14.51
CA THR A 182 26.45 2.55 13.61
C THR A 182 26.82 4.01 13.34
N GLN A 183 25.86 4.93 13.39
CA GLN A 183 26.10 6.37 13.26
C GLN A 183 26.76 6.98 14.49
N LEU A 184 26.60 6.38 15.68
CA LEU A 184 27.20 6.87 16.92
C LEU A 184 28.72 6.61 16.95
N LYS A 185 29.51 7.69 17.01
CA LYS A 185 30.98 7.62 17.07
C LYS A 185 31.44 7.22 18.47
N PRO A 186 32.14 6.08 18.66
CA PRO A 186 32.50 5.54 19.98
C PRO A 186 33.32 6.50 20.85
N GLU A 187 34.09 7.40 20.24
CA GLU A 187 34.93 8.40 20.93
C GLU A 187 34.15 9.46 21.70
N SER A 188 32.91 9.74 21.30
CA SER A 188 32.07 10.80 21.89
C SER A 188 31.11 10.30 22.99
N LEU A 189 31.11 8.99 23.28
CA LEU A 189 30.15 8.39 24.21
C LEU A 189 30.62 8.52 25.66
N THR A 190 29.74 9.02 26.51
CA THR A 190 29.94 9.00 27.96
C THR A 190 29.74 7.60 28.51
N LYS A 191 30.73 7.06 29.23
CA LYS A 191 30.60 5.79 29.94
C LYS A 191 29.49 5.88 30.99
N VAL A 192 28.67 4.84 31.07
CA VAL A 192 27.58 4.75 32.04
C VAL A 192 28.15 4.26 33.37
N THR A 193 28.40 5.20 34.28
CA THR A 193 28.76 4.97 35.68
C THR A 193 27.62 5.47 36.57
N LEU A 194 27.64 5.11 37.86
CA LEU A 194 26.60 5.54 38.80
C LEU A 194 26.46 7.08 38.84
N ASP A 195 27.58 7.80 38.87
CA ASP A 195 27.59 9.27 38.90
C ASP A 195 27.04 9.89 37.62
N THR A 196 27.45 9.38 36.44
CA THR A 196 26.94 9.89 35.16
C THR A 196 25.46 9.57 35.00
N PHE A 197 25.00 8.41 35.47
CA PHE A 197 23.60 8.03 35.49
C PHE A 197 22.77 8.90 36.45
N ILE A 198 23.25 9.19 37.66
CA ILE A 198 22.54 10.07 38.60
C ILE A 198 22.43 11.48 38.02
N ARG A 199 23.50 12.00 37.40
CA ARG A 199 23.48 13.31 36.72
C ARG A 199 22.46 13.32 35.58
N TRP A 200 22.44 12.27 34.76
CA TRP A 200 21.46 12.10 33.68
C TRP A 200 20.02 11.99 34.22
N LYS A 201 19.79 11.18 35.27
CA LYS A 201 18.47 10.99 35.89
C LYS A 201 17.94 12.29 36.48
N LYS A 202 18.78 13.06 37.19
CA LYS A 202 18.43 14.41 37.68
C LYS A 202 18.10 15.35 36.53
N MET A 203 18.87 15.32 35.44
CA MET A 203 18.59 16.10 34.23
C MET A 203 17.25 15.72 33.58
N LYS A 204 17.00 14.43 33.38
CA LYS A 204 15.75 13.92 32.80
C LYS A 204 14.53 14.21 33.68
N LEU A 205 14.67 14.15 34.99
CA LEU A 205 13.59 14.52 35.92
C LEU A 205 13.22 16.01 35.77
N ARG A 206 14.22 16.89 35.69
CA ARG A 206 14.02 18.32 35.46
C ARG A 206 13.41 18.60 34.09
N GLU A 207 13.90 17.93 33.05
CA GLU A 207 13.37 18.04 31.68
C GLU A 207 11.90 17.61 31.63
N ARG A 208 11.54 16.48 32.25
CA ARG A 208 10.17 15.98 32.33
C ARG A 208 9.26 16.96 33.07
N LYS A 209 9.70 17.51 34.22
CA LYS A 209 8.95 18.55 34.96
C LYS A 209 8.71 19.80 34.10
N LYS A 210 9.75 20.33 33.43
CA LYS A 210 9.62 21.48 32.52
C LYS A 210 8.69 21.19 31.34
N ARG A 211 8.75 20.00 30.75
CA ARG A 211 7.85 19.59 29.66
C ARG A 211 6.40 19.52 30.11
N LEU A 212 6.15 18.99 31.31
CA LEU A 212 4.81 18.93 31.89
C LEU A 212 4.27 20.33 32.20
N GLN A 213 5.09 21.21 32.78
CA GLN A 213 4.73 22.61 33.00
C GLN A 213 4.39 23.33 31.70
N LYS A 214 5.23 23.20 30.66
CA LYS A 214 4.92 23.77 29.34
C LYS A 214 3.63 23.21 28.74
N LYS A 215 3.36 21.91 28.87
CA LYS A 215 2.10 21.30 28.39
C LYS A 215 0.89 21.84 29.16
N ARG A 216 1.02 22.00 30.48
CA ARG A 216 -0.02 22.60 31.34
C ARG A 216 -0.26 24.06 31.01
N GLU A 217 0.79 24.85 30.81
CA GLU A 217 0.68 26.26 30.40
C GLU A 217 0.09 26.42 28.99
N ARG A 218 0.49 25.58 28.03
CA ARG A 218 -0.13 25.55 26.70
C ARG A 218 -1.60 25.22 26.78
N ARG A 219 -1.98 24.16 27.53
CA ARG A 219 -3.38 23.81 27.78
C ARG A 219 -4.16 24.96 28.42
N ARG A 220 -3.55 25.65 29.39
CA ARG A 220 -4.12 26.84 30.03
C ARG A 220 -4.39 27.97 29.02
N LYS A 221 -3.47 28.22 28.08
CA LYS A 221 -3.63 29.24 27.02
C LYS A 221 -4.68 28.85 25.97
N THR A 222 -4.82 27.56 25.65
CA THR A 222 -5.75 27.10 24.60
C THR A 222 -7.17 26.77 25.07
N LEU A 223 -7.39 26.34 26.32
CA LEU A 223 -8.72 25.94 26.81
C LEU A 223 -9.37 26.91 27.82
N GLY A 224 -8.65 27.89 28.39
CA GLY A 224 -9.22 28.71 29.47
C GLY A 224 -9.76 27.84 30.63
N LEU A 225 -10.84 28.27 31.29
CA LEU A 225 -11.54 27.47 32.33
C LEU A 225 -12.37 26.32 31.74
N VAL A 226 -12.74 26.39 30.46
CA VAL A 226 -13.68 25.45 29.83
C VAL A 226 -12.89 24.26 29.25
N GLY A 227 -12.81 23.18 30.03
CA GLY A 227 -12.19 21.91 29.62
C GLY A 227 -10.98 21.47 30.47
N MET A 228 -10.77 22.09 31.64
CA MET A 228 -9.93 21.50 32.68
C MET A 228 -10.70 20.36 33.35
N SER A 229 -10.00 19.26 33.70
CA SER A 229 -10.59 18.22 34.55
C SER A 229 -10.95 18.80 35.92
N GLY A 230 -12.02 18.35 36.59
CA GLY A 230 -12.41 18.85 37.91
C GLY A 230 -11.27 18.80 38.95
N ARG A 231 -10.38 17.79 38.86
CA ARG A 231 -9.15 17.71 39.68
C ARG A 231 -8.12 18.78 39.31
N ASP A 232 -8.00 19.10 38.03
CA ASP A 232 -7.10 20.18 37.58
C ASP A 232 -7.63 21.55 38.03
N LEU A 233 -8.96 21.74 38.08
CA LEU A 233 -9.60 22.95 38.59
C LEU A 233 -9.31 23.18 40.09
N PHE A 234 -9.32 22.10 40.89
CA PHE A 234 -8.99 22.14 42.32
C PHE A 234 -7.55 22.60 42.61
N THR A 235 -6.61 22.24 41.72
CA THR A 235 -5.21 22.69 41.82
C THR A 235 -4.95 24.04 41.14
N TYR A 236 -5.96 24.63 40.50
CA TYR A 236 -5.86 25.88 39.73
C TYR A 236 -6.14 27.10 40.60
N ASN A 237 -7.24 27.08 41.36
CA ASN A 237 -7.52 28.06 42.40
C ASN A 237 -8.48 27.46 43.43
N PRO A 238 -8.00 27.07 44.63
CA PRO A 238 -8.87 26.47 45.65
C PRO A 238 -9.97 27.42 46.16
N GLU A 239 -9.85 28.73 45.94
CA GLU A 239 -10.85 29.73 46.32
C GLU A 239 -11.98 29.92 45.30
N LEU A 240 -11.84 29.43 44.05
CA LEU A 240 -12.90 29.54 43.03
C LEU A 240 -14.17 28.72 43.35
N MET A 241 -14.10 27.81 44.33
CA MET A 241 -15.23 26.98 44.79
C MET A 241 -15.85 27.51 46.10
N VAL A 242 -15.31 28.59 46.69
CA VAL A 242 -15.82 29.17 47.95
C VAL A 242 -16.85 30.27 47.69
N GLN A 243 -17.07 30.67 46.43
CA GLN A 243 -18.01 31.73 46.03
C GLN A 243 -19.31 31.19 45.41
N ASP A 244 -19.98 30.25 46.10
CA ASP A 244 -21.37 29.91 45.75
C ASP A 244 -22.26 29.60 46.96
N GLU A 245 -22.03 30.29 48.09
CA GLU A 245 -23.01 30.36 49.19
C GLU A 245 -24.11 31.44 48.93
N GLY A 246 -24.19 32.00 47.72
CA GLY A 246 -25.00 33.18 47.43
C GLY A 246 -26.28 33.00 46.61
N ASP A 247 -26.44 31.92 45.81
CA ASP A 247 -27.53 31.85 44.81
C ASP A 247 -28.06 30.42 44.57
N MET A 248 -28.58 29.76 45.61
CA MET A 248 -29.46 28.59 45.42
C MET A 248 -30.66 28.65 46.37
N GLU A 249 -31.68 29.40 45.94
CA GLU A 249 -33.07 29.17 46.32
C GLU A 249 -33.52 27.83 45.72
N GLY A 250 -33.31 26.73 46.45
CA GLY A 250 -33.63 25.38 45.95
C GLY A 250 -33.13 24.28 46.89
N GLY A 251 -33.79 24.13 48.03
CA GLY A 251 -33.39 23.20 49.09
C GLY A 251 -33.32 21.73 48.66
N VAL A 252 -32.15 21.12 48.88
CA VAL A 252 -32.03 19.70 49.23
C VAL A 252 -30.99 19.62 50.35
N ALA A 253 -31.47 19.47 51.58
CA ALA A 253 -30.65 19.29 52.76
C ALA A 253 -29.89 17.95 52.66
N PHE A 254 -28.56 17.99 52.51
CA PHE A 254 -27.72 16.84 52.77
C PHE A 254 -27.30 16.89 54.25
N GLU A 255 -27.98 16.12 55.10
CA GLU A 255 -27.59 15.94 56.49
C GLU A 255 -26.19 15.35 56.55
N ARG A 256 -25.21 16.19 56.88
CA ARG A 256 -23.88 15.76 57.27
C ARG A 256 -23.98 15.21 58.69
N GLY A 257 -24.06 13.89 58.80
CA GLY A 257 -23.93 13.16 60.05
C GLY A 257 -22.71 13.64 60.82
N PHE A 258 -22.97 14.23 61.98
CA PHE A 258 -22.00 14.58 63.00
C PHE A 258 -21.57 13.25 63.63
N GLU A 259 -20.32 12.84 63.46
CA GLU A 259 -19.70 11.89 64.37
C GLU A 259 -18.41 12.55 64.87
N GLU A 260 -18.45 12.83 66.16
CA GLU A 260 -17.47 13.57 66.95
C GLU A 260 -16.10 12.89 66.96
N GLU A 261 -15.10 13.76 67.14
CA GLU A 261 -13.80 13.56 67.77
C GLU A 261 -13.41 12.12 68.17
N TYR A 262 -12.18 11.72 67.83
CA TYR A 262 -11.16 11.58 68.86
C TYR A 262 -9.77 11.83 68.27
N ASN A 263 -9.11 12.79 68.91
CA ASN A 263 -7.68 13.01 68.93
C ASN A 263 -6.97 11.72 69.39
N ASP A 264 -5.83 11.36 68.80
CA ASP A 264 -4.69 10.82 69.56
C ASP A 264 -3.42 10.78 68.71
N GLU A 265 -2.34 10.98 69.46
CA GLU A 265 -0.93 11.29 69.17
C GLU A 265 -0.19 10.46 68.08
#